data_AF-A0A7X7RZY1-F1
#
_entry.id   AF-A0A7X7RZY1-F1
#
_cell.length_a   1.000
_cell.length_b   1.000
_cell.length_c   1.000
_cell.angle_alpha   90.00
_cell.angle_beta   90.00
_cell.angle_gamma   90.00
#
_symmetry.space_group_name_H-M   'P 1'
#
loop_
_entity.id
_entity.type
_entity.pdbx_description
1 polymer ?
#
loop_
_entity_poly.entity_id
_entity_poly.type
_entity_poly.pdbx_seq_one_letter_code
_entity_poly.pdbx_strand_id
1 'polypeptide(L)'
;MFILLTIFSILYIAEVLLLLKGLCSLPQSGASSGSRFSVIIAARNEEKNLPFCLDCVFKQSIDSERYEVIVVNDRSCDRTAEIVSDYSFRFSNLTLINIKETPAGISSKKHAVYPYSNRSSG
;
A
#
# COMPACT_ATOMS: atom_id res chain seq x y z
N MET A 1 16.37 -42.22 30.80
CA MET A 1 15.20 -41.32 30.70
C MET A 1 15.62 -39.84 30.68
N PHE A 2 16.29 -39.32 31.71
CA PHE A 2 16.74 -37.92 31.75
C PHE A 2 17.67 -37.51 30.60
N ILE A 3 18.63 -38.36 30.22
CA ILE A 3 19.57 -38.09 29.13
C ILE A 3 18.87 -37.93 27.77
N LEU A 4 17.78 -38.68 27.55
CA LEU A 4 17.03 -38.63 26.29
C LEU A 4 16.23 -37.32 26.21
N LEU A 5 15.62 -36.91 27.32
CA LEU A 5 14.89 -35.64 27.43
C LEU A 5 15.82 -34.43 27.26
N THR A 6 17.04 -34.48 27.81
CA THR A 6 18.01 -33.40 27.62
C THR A 6 18.45 -33.28 26.16
N ILE A 7 18.65 -34.40 25.45
CA ILE A 7 18.99 -34.37 24.00
C ILE A 7 17.86 -33.74 23.18
N PHE A 8 16.61 -34.16 23.38
CA PHE A 8 15.46 -33.58 22.67
C PHE A 8 15.26 -32.09 22.99
N SER A 9 15.48 -31.68 24.24
CA SER A 9 15.42 -30.27 24.63
C SER A 9 16.50 -29.43 23.92
N ILE A 10 17.72 -29.95 23.78
CA ILE A 10 18.80 -29.24 23.07
C ILE A 10 18.50 -29.12 21.58
N LEU A 11 17.99 -30.19 20.95
CA LEU A 11 17.57 -30.19 19.54
C LEU A 11 16.46 -29.15 19.29
N TYR A 12 15.44 -29.11 20.13
CA TYR A 12 14.36 -28.13 20.04
C TYR A 12 14.87 -26.69 20.17
N ILE A 13 15.73 -26.42 21.14
CA ILE A 13 16.35 -25.10 21.32
C ILE A 13 17.18 -24.72 20.08
N ALA A 14 17.92 -25.66 19.50
CA ALA A 14 18.71 -25.41 18.30
C ALA A 14 17.83 -25.05 17.09
N GLU A 15 16.72 -25.76 16.87
CA GLU A 15 15.75 -25.44 15.82
C GLU A 15 15.15 -24.04 16.00
N VAL A 16 14.75 -23.70 17.23
CA VAL A 16 14.23 -22.36 17.56
C VAL A 16 15.29 -21.29 17.31
N LEU A 17 16.55 -21.52 17.69
CA LEU A 17 17.64 -20.57 17.45
C LEU A 17 17.95 -20.39 15.94
N LEU A 18 17.85 -21.46 15.15
CA LEU A 18 17.99 -21.39 13.69
C LEU A 18 16.85 -20.60 13.05
N LEU A 19 15.61 -20.81 13.49
CA LEU A 19 14.45 -20.04 13.05
C LEU A 19 14.54 -18.56 13.43
N LEU A 20 14.97 -18.26 14.67
CA LEU A 20 15.17 -16.88 15.14
C LEU A 20 16.27 -16.18 14.34
N LYS A 21 17.38 -16.87 14.02
CA LYS A 21 18.42 -16.33 13.15
C LYS A 21 17.90 -16.03 11.75
N GLY A 22 17.10 -16.93 11.18
CA GLY A 22 16.46 -16.72 9.87
C GLY A 22 15.49 -15.54 9.87
N LEU A 23 14.70 -15.40 10.94
CA LEU A 23 13.75 -14.29 11.10
C LEU A 23 14.45 -12.94 11.30
N CYS A 24 15.56 -12.91 12.02
CA CYS A 24 16.39 -11.72 12.21
C CYS A 24 17.27 -11.39 10.99
N SER A 25 17.53 -12.36 10.10
CA SER A 25 18.33 -12.20 8.89
C SER A 25 17.49 -11.97 7.63
N LEU A 26 16.20 -11.67 7.79
CA LEU A 26 15.43 -11.14 6.68
C LEU A 26 16.13 -9.86 6.21
N PRO A 27 16.45 -9.74 4.91
CA PRO A 27 16.97 -8.48 4.40
C PRO A 27 15.93 -7.42 4.72
N GLN A 28 16.21 -6.58 5.70
CA GLN A 28 15.56 -5.29 5.77
C GLN A 28 16.01 -4.59 4.50
N SER A 29 15.14 -4.63 3.49
CA SER A 29 15.18 -3.67 2.41
C SER A 29 14.95 -2.33 3.09
N GLY A 30 16.03 -1.78 3.65
CA GLY A 30 16.07 -0.42 4.14
C GLY A 30 15.73 0.40 2.92
N ALA A 31 14.49 0.91 2.91
CA ALA A 31 13.98 1.73 1.84
C ALA A 31 15.07 2.72 1.49
N SER A 32 15.61 2.59 0.26
CA SER A 32 16.70 3.42 -0.19
C SER A 32 16.34 4.88 0.08
N SER A 33 17.29 5.65 0.59
CA SER A 33 17.09 7.06 0.96
C SER A 33 16.75 7.97 -0.22
N GLY A 34 16.56 7.42 -1.44
CA GLY A 34 16.03 8.14 -2.61
C GLY A 34 14.82 7.54 -3.35
N SER A 35 14.29 6.35 -3.03
CA SER A 35 13.18 5.79 -3.83
C SER A 35 11.85 6.49 -3.57
N ARG A 36 11.28 7.10 -4.61
CA ARG A 36 9.90 7.56 -4.64
C ARG A 36 8.97 6.39 -4.94
N PHE A 37 7.75 6.43 -4.41
CA PHE A 37 6.72 5.44 -4.71
C PHE A 37 5.34 6.08 -4.84
N SER A 38 4.42 5.40 -5.52
CA SER A 38 3.07 5.90 -5.77
C SER A 38 2.05 5.01 -5.08
N VAL A 39 1.14 5.62 -4.32
CA VAL A 39 0.01 4.94 -3.68
C VAL A 39 -1.21 5.13 -4.57
N ILE A 40 -1.61 4.07 -5.28
CA ILE A 40 -2.78 4.11 -6.18
C ILE A 40 -3.99 3.55 -5.43
N ILE A 41 -5.02 4.36 -5.26
CA ILE A 41 -6.28 4.00 -4.56
C ILE A 41 -7.40 3.97 -5.60
N ALA A 42 -7.90 2.79 -5.94
CA ALA A 42 -9.11 2.66 -6.75
C ALA A 42 -10.34 2.90 -5.86
N ALA A 43 -11.23 3.81 -6.26
CA ALA A 43 -12.41 4.19 -5.50
C ALA A 43 -13.67 4.10 -6.37
N ARG A 44 -14.72 3.45 -5.86
CA ARG A 44 -16.05 3.46 -6.46
C ARG A 44 -17.11 3.40 -5.38
N ASN A 45 -17.88 4.47 -5.24
CA ASN A 45 -18.87 4.63 -4.16
C ASN A 45 -18.26 4.46 -2.75
N GLU A 46 -17.12 5.09 -2.51
CA GLU A 46 -16.34 4.98 -1.29
C GLU A 46 -16.49 6.21 -0.37
N GLU A 47 -17.59 6.98 -0.48
CA GLU A 47 -17.77 8.22 0.29
C GLU A 47 -17.57 8.04 1.81
N LYS A 48 -17.89 6.85 2.34
CA LYS A 48 -17.79 6.55 3.76
C LYS A 48 -16.40 6.13 4.19
N ASN A 49 -15.67 5.39 3.36
CA ASN A 49 -14.39 4.76 3.74
C ASN A 49 -13.19 5.59 3.29
N LEU A 50 -13.32 6.33 2.19
CA LEU A 50 -12.23 7.05 1.56
C LEU A 50 -11.58 8.09 2.49
N PRO A 51 -12.33 8.87 3.31
CA PRO A 51 -11.72 9.80 4.26
C PRO A 51 -10.78 9.09 5.26
N PHE A 52 -11.21 7.95 5.81
CA PHE A 52 -10.40 7.17 6.75
C PHE A 52 -9.16 6.59 6.08
N CYS A 53 -9.30 6.12 4.84
CA CYS A 53 -8.17 5.61 4.06
C CYS A 53 -7.14 6.70 3.80
N LEU A 54 -7.56 7.86 3.31
CA LEU A 54 -6.67 9.00 3.03
C LEU A 54 -6.01 9.52 4.31
N ASP A 55 -6.77 9.63 5.41
CA ASP A 55 -6.22 10.00 6.72
C ASP A 55 -5.11 9.04 7.16
N CYS A 56 -5.30 7.72 6.98
CA CYS A 56 -4.28 6.73 7.31
C CYS A 56 -3.04 6.86 6.42
N VAL A 57 -3.22 7.12 5.12
CA VAL A 57 -2.10 7.31 4.17
C VAL A 57 -1.31 8.57 4.50
N PHE A 58 -1.96 9.68 4.85
CA PHE A 58 -1.28 10.94 5.15
C PHE A 58 -0.76 11.06 6.59
N LYS A 59 -1.15 10.15 7.49
CA LYS A 59 -0.59 10.06 8.86
C LYS A 59 0.72 9.29 8.95
N GLN A 60 1.25 8.77 7.83
CA GLN A 60 2.53 8.05 7.82
C GLN A 60 3.70 9.00 8.11
N SER A 61 4.72 8.53 8.83
CA SER A 61 5.94 9.30 9.13
C SER A 61 6.91 9.43 7.94
N ILE A 62 6.40 9.35 6.71
CA ILE A 62 7.16 9.44 5.46
C ILE A 62 7.01 10.86 4.92
N ASP A 63 8.13 11.45 4.49
CA ASP A 63 8.13 12.77 3.84
C ASP A 63 7.24 12.75 2.59
N SER A 64 6.36 13.74 2.47
CA SER A 64 5.44 13.95 1.34
C SER A 64 6.13 14.07 -0.01
N GLU A 65 7.42 14.44 -0.06
CA GLU A 65 8.18 14.46 -1.33
C GLU A 65 8.63 13.08 -1.81
N ARG A 66 8.47 12.05 -0.96
CA ARG A 66 8.89 10.67 -1.25
C ARG A 66 7.76 9.79 -1.76
N TYR A 67 6.53 10.30 -1.79
CA TYR A 67 5.41 9.56 -2.36
C TYR A 67 4.32 10.46 -2.92
N GLU A 68 3.63 9.95 -3.94
CA GLU A 68 2.40 10.53 -4.45
C GLU A 68 1.22 9.62 -4.14
N VAL A 69 0.04 10.21 -3.98
CA VAL A 69 -1.22 9.49 -3.80
C VAL A 69 -2.09 9.77 -5.01
N ILE A 70 -2.50 8.72 -5.71
CA ILE A 70 -3.35 8.82 -6.90
C ILE A 70 -4.66 8.10 -6.59
N VAL A 71 -5.76 8.84 -6.48
CA VAL A 71 -7.08 8.25 -6.33
C VAL A 71 -7.72 8.14 -7.70
N VAL A 72 -8.05 6.92 -8.09
CA VAL A 72 -8.71 6.58 -9.35
C VAL A 72 -10.17 6.31 -9.08
N ASN A 73 -11.02 7.30 -9.37
CA ASN A 73 -12.47 7.20 -9.23
C ASN A 73 -13.09 6.50 -10.44
N ASP A 74 -13.61 5.28 -10.25
CA ASP A 74 -14.31 4.48 -11.27
C ASP A 74 -15.82 4.75 -11.22
N ARG A 75 -16.25 5.86 -11.83
CA ARG A 75 -17.67 6.19 -12.07
C ARG A 75 -18.55 6.08 -10.81
N SER A 76 -18.09 6.67 -9.71
CA SER A 76 -18.92 6.79 -8.50
C SER A 76 -20.14 7.66 -8.77
N CYS A 77 -21.25 7.31 -8.12
CA CYS A 77 -22.51 8.08 -8.14
C CYS A 77 -22.75 8.87 -6.85
N ASP A 78 -21.83 8.78 -5.90
CA ASP A 78 -21.86 9.43 -4.60
C ASP A 78 -20.80 10.55 -4.52
N ARG A 79 -20.53 11.04 -3.30
CA ARG A 79 -19.59 12.15 -3.06
C ARG A 79 -18.11 11.74 -3.09
N THR A 80 -17.77 10.55 -3.58
CA THR A 80 -16.37 10.05 -3.64
C THR A 80 -15.41 11.05 -4.29
N ALA A 81 -15.78 11.60 -5.46
CA ALA A 81 -14.90 12.54 -6.18
C ALA A 81 -14.76 13.89 -5.46
N GLU A 82 -15.85 14.36 -4.82
CA GLU A 82 -15.85 15.60 -4.03
C GLU A 82 -14.89 15.48 -2.84
N ILE A 83 -14.97 14.36 -2.12
CA ILE A 83 -14.11 14.09 -0.96
C ILE A 83 -12.63 14.14 -1.36
N VAL A 84 -12.24 13.54 -2.48
CA VAL A 84 -10.83 13.60 -2.92
C VAL A 84 -10.43 15.03 -3.28
N SER A 85 -11.34 15.78 -3.90
CA SER A 85 -11.10 17.18 -4.26
C SER A 85 -10.91 18.05 -3.01
N ASP A 86 -11.68 17.80 -1.95
CA ASP A 86 -11.53 18.49 -0.66
C ASP A 86 -10.16 18.19 -0.02
N TYR A 87 -9.68 16.95 -0.14
CA TYR A 87 -8.37 16.56 0.35
C TYR A 87 -7.21 17.13 -0.48
N SER A 88 -7.37 17.34 -1.80
CA SER A 88 -6.29 17.85 -2.65
C SER A 88 -5.95 19.31 -2.35
N PHE A 89 -6.87 20.08 -1.75
CA PHE A 89 -6.57 21.40 -1.20
C PHE A 89 -5.63 21.35 0.02
N ARG A 90 -5.59 20.22 0.73
CA ARG A 90 -4.78 20.03 1.95
C ARG A 90 -3.45 19.32 1.67
N PHE A 91 -3.42 18.45 0.65
CA PHE A 91 -2.27 17.61 0.34
C PHE A 91 -1.87 17.79 -1.13
N SER A 92 -0.76 18.48 -1.37
CA SER A 92 -0.27 18.79 -2.72
C SER A 92 0.23 17.56 -3.49
N ASN A 93 0.52 16.46 -2.81
CA ASN A 93 0.93 15.19 -3.40
C ASN A 93 -0.27 14.23 -3.66
N LEU A 94 -1.51 14.73 -3.63
CA LEU A 94 -2.73 14.00 -3.96
C LEU A 94 -3.25 14.37 -5.36
N THR A 95 -3.48 13.37 -6.21
CA THR A 95 -4.09 13.54 -7.54
C THR A 95 -5.38 12.73 -7.65
N LEU A 96 -6.46 13.36 -8.10
CA LEU A 96 -7.71 12.68 -8.47
C LEU A 96 -7.73 12.38 -9.97
N ILE A 97 -8.09 11.15 -10.31
CA ILE A 97 -8.28 10.69 -11.67
C ILE A 97 -9.69 10.11 -11.82
N ASN A 98 -10.52 10.73 -12.64
CA ASN A 98 -11.87 10.24 -12.93
C ASN A 98 -11.87 9.37 -14.20
N ILE A 99 -12.20 8.08 -14.05
CA ILE A 99 -12.47 7.20 -15.18
C ILE A 99 -13.86 7.52 -15.72
N LYS A 100 -13.95 7.98 -16.97
CA LYS A 100 -15.22 8.22 -17.66
C LYS A 100 -15.69 6.99 -18.45
N GLU A 101 -14.76 6.22 -19.02
CA GLU A 101 -15.05 5.04 -19.83
C GLU A 101 -14.03 3.93 -19.56
N THR A 102 -14.49 2.68 -19.53
CA THR A 102 -13.63 1.48 -19.53
C THR A 102 -13.68 0.84 -20.93
N PRO A 103 -12.54 0.61 -21.60
CA PRO A 103 -12.49 -0.14 -22.85
C PRO A 103 -13.12 -1.53 -22.68
N ALA A 104 -13.90 -1.97 -23.67
CA ALA A 104 -14.55 -3.28 -23.65
C ALA A 104 -13.52 -4.41 -23.55
N GLY A 105 -13.68 -5.30 -22.55
CA GLY A 105 -12.85 -6.51 -22.39
C GLY A 105 -11.79 -6.46 -21.27
N ILE A 106 -11.64 -5.36 -20.55
CA ILE A 106 -10.71 -5.26 -19.40
C ILE A 106 -11.50 -5.15 -18.09
N SER A 107 -11.22 -6.03 -17.13
CA SER A 107 -11.79 -5.97 -15.77
C SER A 107 -11.44 -4.64 -15.08
N SER A 108 -12.42 -4.00 -14.46
CA SER A 108 -12.30 -2.67 -13.82
C SER A 108 -11.09 -2.56 -12.87
N LYS A 109 -10.79 -3.63 -12.12
CA LYS A 109 -9.63 -3.68 -11.20
C LYS A 109 -8.29 -3.60 -11.94
N LYS A 110 -8.20 -4.20 -13.13
CA LYS A 110 -6.97 -4.19 -13.94
C LYS A 110 -6.80 -2.84 -14.63
N HIS A 111 -7.89 -2.23 -15.09
CA HIS A 111 -7.86 -0.93 -15.78
C HIS A 111 -7.60 0.25 -14.85
N ALA A 112 -7.99 0.16 -13.57
CA ALA A 112 -7.71 1.23 -12.60
C ALA A 112 -6.22 1.34 -12.22
N VAL A 113 -5.43 0.28 -12.40
CA VAL A 113 -4.02 0.25 -11.98
C VAL A 113 -3.06 0.27 -13.18
N TYR A 114 -3.39 -0.46 -14.26
CA TYR A 114 -2.46 -0.69 -15.37
C TYR A 114 -2.01 0.58 -16.13
N PRO A 115 -2.89 1.54 -16.48
CA PRO A 115 -2.47 2.76 -17.15
C PRO A 115 -1.58 3.66 -16.27
N TYR A 116 -1.75 3.58 -14.95
CA TYR A 116 -1.09 4.48 -14.00
C TYR A 116 0.18 3.89 -13.41
N SER A 117 0.34 2.57 -13.37
CA SER A 117 1.62 1.93 -13.06
C SER A 117 2.74 2.31 -14.06
N ASN A 118 2.38 2.69 -15.29
CA ASN A 118 3.34 3.16 -16.30
C ASN A 118 3.50 4.70 -16.32
N ARG A 119 2.68 5.43 -15.55
CA ARG A 119 2.67 6.90 -15.46
C ARG A 119 3.18 7.41 -14.12
N SER A 120 3.18 6.56 -13.10
CA SER A 120 3.85 6.78 -11.81
C SER A 120 5.33 7.02 -12.06
N SER A 121 5.80 8.19 -11.68
CA SER A 121 7.19 8.61 -11.84
C SER A 121 8.01 8.02 -10.69
N GLY A 122 8.21 6.70 -10.72
CA GLY A 122 9.12 5.99 -9.79
C GLY A 122 10.57 6.42 -9.99
#